data_AF-A0A1Y0HQ41-F1
#
_entry.id   AF-A0A1Y0HQ41-F1
#
_cell.length_a   1.000
_cell.length_b   1.000
_cell.length_c   1.000
_cell.angle_alpha   90.00
_cell.angle_beta   90.00
_cell.angle_gamma   90.00
#
_symmetry.space_group_name_H-M   'P 1'
#
loop_
_entity.id
_entity.type
_entity.pdbx_description
1 polymer ?
#
loop_
_entity_poly.entity_id
_entity_poly.type
_entity_poly.pdbx_seq_one_letter_code
_entity_poly.pdbx_strand_id
1 'polypeptide(L)'
;MANFFLKKRIDRIVSVAIYAFLPGVNGVALLVNSGIVVIFFSLLFTYLYLREWKVASHIVLIACLFVDNSFAIFYIALFVYALMKRKTDLLILTLILFSASMYLYGFDTGGKPRGYFIDTLGVYAIVFSPLLFLYFVYAMYRILIKEEKNLLWYISFFSLVVSLLLSLRQKLLLEDFAPFVVLSVPLMVKVFFNSYRVRLPAFRKLHTFFLYLSAHNTFLSIQCLVFSINHCMLL
;
A
#
# COMPACT_ATOMS: atom_id res chain seq x y z
N MET A 1 4.52 4.15 13.52
CA MET A 1 5.04 3.12 12.57
C MET A 1 6.50 3.35 12.18
N ALA A 2 6.88 4.53 11.67
CA ALA A 2 8.21 4.77 11.09
C ALA A 2 9.42 4.57 12.05
N ASN A 3 9.22 4.63 13.37
CA ASN A 3 10.28 4.37 14.37
C ASN A 3 10.86 2.95 14.30
N PHE A 4 10.08 1.96 13.88
CA PHE A 4 10.50 0.56 13.84
C PHE A 4 11.29 0.20 12.57
N PHE A 5 11.11 0.96 11.49
CA PHE A 5 11.74 0.68 10.21
C PHE A 5 12.96 1.57 9.92
N LEU A 6 13.02 2.77 10.50
CA LEU A 6 14.02 3.80 10.18
C LEU A 6 14.81 4.23 11.42
N LYS A 7 16.12 3.90 11.41
CA LYS A 7 17.05 4.08 12.55
C LYS A 7 17.43 5.55 12.79
N LYS A 8 17.37 6.42 11.77
CA LYS A 8 17.65 7.87 11.89
C LYS A 8 16.36 8.70 11.87
N ARG A 9 16.36 9.79 12.66
CA ARG A 9 15.24 10.75 12.78
C ARG A 9 14.92 11.44 11.45
N ILE A 10 15.93 11.72 10.63
CA ILE A 10 15.77 12.38 9.33
C ILE A 10 15.05 11.46 8.33
N ASP A 11 15.45 10.21 8.21
CA ASP A 11 14.78 9.23 7.32
C ASP A 11 13.30 9.09 7.67
N ARG A 12 12.97 9.16 8.98
CA ARG A 12 11.60 9.10 9.49
C ARG A 12 10.76 10.27 9.01
N ILE A 13 11.29 11.49 9.13
CA ILE A 13 10.60 12.70 8.68
C ILE A 13 10.40 12.64 7.17
N VAL A 14 11.42 12.22 6.41
CA VAL A 14 11.33 12.05 4.96
C VAL A 14 10.27 11.01 4.58
N SER A 15 10.19 9.88 5.29
CA SER A 15 9.18 8.86 5.04
C SER A 15 7.76 9.35 5.30
N VAL A 16 7.56 10.13 6.36
CA VAL A 16 6.24 10.70 6.68
C VAL A 16 5.87 11.79 5.67
N ALA A 17 6.84 12.63 5.28
CA ALA A 17 6.65 13.65 4.25
C ALA A 17 6.25 13.02 2.90
N ILE A 18 7.02 12.03 2.41
CA ILE A 18 6.69 11.35 1.14
C ILE A 18 5.32 10.68 1.21
N TYR A 19 4.95 10.10 2.35
CA TYR A 19 3.62 9.52 2.53
C TYR A 19 2.51 10.57 2.47
N ALA A 20 2.67 11.68 3.19
CA ALA A 20 1.67 12.76 3.23
C ALA A 20 1.53 13.49 1.88
N PHE A 21 2.62 13.61 1.12
CA PHE A 21 2.62 14.22 -0.21
C PHE A 21 2.28 13.23 -1.33
N LEU A 22 2.03 11.95 -1.05
CA LEU A 22 1.71 11.01 -2.10
C LEU A 22 0.35 11.39 -2.72
N PRO A 23 0.26 11.61 -4.05
CA PRO A 23 -0.99 11.97 -4.70
C PRO A 23 -2.06 10.88 -4.47
N GLY A 24 -1.67 9.63 -4.31
CA GLY A 24 -2.56 8.52 -3.99
C GLY A 24 -3.15 8.55 -2.59
N VAL A 25 -2.39 8.99 -1.57
CA VAL A 25 -2.95 9.16 -0.22
C VAL A 25 -3.96 10.29 -0.22
N ASN A 26 -3.60 11.42 -0.84
CA ASN A 26 -4.49 12.59 -0.93
C ASN A 26 -5.69 12.30 -1.85
N GLY A 27 -5.48 11.62 -2.97
CA GLY A 27 -6.53 11.23 -3.91
C GLY A 27 -7.52 10.25 -3.29
N VAL A 28 -7.04 9.21 -2.60
CA VAL A 28 -7.92 8.30 -1.85
C VAL A 28 -8.66 9.05 -0.74
N ALA A 29 -7.99 9.95 -0.01
CA ALA A 29 -8.63 10.74 1.04
C ALA A 29 -9.69 11.73 0.52
N LEU A 30 -9.50 12.30 -0.68
CA LEU A 30 -10.36 13.33 -1.25
C LEU A 30 -11.50 12.75 -2.11
N LEU A 31 -11.24 11.64 -2.81
CA LEU A 31 -12.22 10.99 -3.68
C LEU A 31 -13.09 10.00 -2.91
N VAL A 32 -12.59 9.41 -1.82
CA VAL A 32 -13.21 8.23 -1.18
C VAL A 32 -13.13 8.30 0.34
N ASN A 33 -14.24 8.64 0.98
CA ASN A 33 -14.32 8.73 2.45
C ASN A 33 -14.00 7.39 3.15
N SER A 34 -14.25 6.23 2.51
CA SER A 34 -13.90 4.93 3.10
C SER A 34 -12.40 4.63 3.06
N GLY A 35 -11.68 5.07 2.02
CA GLY A 35 -10.27 4.73 1.83
C GLY A 35 -9.35 5.26 2.94
N ILE A 36 -9.62 6.45 3.48
CA ILE A 36 -8.84 7.00 4.61
C ILE A 36 -9.04 6.18 5.89
N VAL A 37 -10.26 5.67 6.12
CA VAL A 37 -10.60 4.81 7.25
C VAL A 37 -9.89 3.46 7.11
N VAL A 38 -9.85 2.89 5.90
CA VAL A 38 -9.12 1.66 5.59
C VAL A 38 -7.61 1.81 5.84
N ILE A 39 -7.02 2.92 5.38
CA ILE A 39 -5.62 3.27 5.64
C ILE A 39 -5.37 3.39 7.15
N PHE A 40 -6.24 4.08 7.88
CA PHE A 40 -6.09 4.29 9.32
C PHE A 40 -6.08 2.97 10.10
N PHE A 41 -7.08 2.11 9.90
CA PHE A 41 -7.18 0.83 10.61
C PHE A 41 -6.06 -0.14 10.22
N SER A 42 -5.65 -0.18 8.94
CA SER A 42 -4.54 -1.03 8.51
C SER A 42 -3.19 -0.57 9.08
N LEU A 43 -2.96 0.74 9.19
CA LEU A 43 -1.81 1.30 9.91
C LEU A 43 -1.88 1.01 11.41
N LEU A 44 -3.06 1.16 12.03
CA LEU A 44 -3.29 0.89 13.45
C LEU A 44 -3.00 -0.57 13.79
N PHE A 45 -3.54 -1.50 13.01
CA PHE A 45 -3.23 -2.93 13.13
C PHE A 45 -1.72 -3.17 13.04
N THR A 46 -1.08 -2.66 11.99
CA THR A 46 0.35 -2.88 11.75
C THR A 46 1.20 -2.31 12.88
N TYR A 47 0.82 -1.15 13.41
CA TYR A 47 1.50 -0.53 14.55
C TYR A 47 1.37 -1.36 15.83
N LEU A 48 0.16 -1.81 16.17
CA LEU A 48 -0.09 -2.62 17.37
C LEU A 48 0.61 -3.99 17.27
N TYR A 49 0.59 -4.57 16.08
CA TYR A 49 1.27 -5.84 15.80
C TYR A 49 2.79 -5.73 15.99
N LEU A 50 3.40 -4.64 15.52
CA LEU A 50 4.84 -4.38 15.70
C LEU A 50 5.21 -4.05 17.15
N ARG A 51 4.27 -3.54 17.95
CA ARG A 51 4.45 -3.30 19.39
C ARG A 51 4.22 -4.56 20.24
N GLU A 52 3.97 -5.70 19.60
CA GLU A 52 3.68 -7.00 20.22
C GLU A 52 2.42 -7.03 21.12
N TRP A 53 1.53 -6.07 20.98
CA TRP A 53 0.24 -6.06 21.67
C TRP A 53 -0.76 -6.96 20.96
N LYS A 54 -0.59 -8.28 21.12
CA LYS A 54 -1.35 -9.32 20.40
C LYS A 54 -2.86 -9.16 20.56
N VAL A 55 -3.37 -9.01 21.79
CA VAL A 55 -4.81 -8.92 22.03
C VAL A 55 -5.42 -7.71 21.30
N ALA A 56 -4.78 -6.54 21.43
CA ALA A 56 -5.22 -5.33 20.76
C ALA A 56 -5.19 -5.47 19.22
N SER A 57 -4.17 -6.11 18.65
CA SER A 57 -4.10 -6.31 17.20
C SER A 57 -5.21 -7.24 16.68
N HIS A 58 -5.59 -8.27 17.45
CA HIS A 58 -6.67 -9.19 17.05
C HIS A 58 -8.04 -8.51 17.16
N ILE A 59 -8.26 -7.69 18.20
CA ILE A 59 -9.48 -6.88 18.33
C ILE A 59 -9.64 -5.92 17.16
N VAL A 60 -8.56 -5.25 16.75
CA VAL A 60 -8.61 -4.35 15.58
C VAL A 60 -8.96 -5.13 14.31
N LEU A 61 -8.41 -6.33 14.10
CA LEU A 61 -8.79 -7.15 12.93
C LEU A 61 -10.27 -7.53 12.93
N ILE A 62 -10.84 -7.85 14.08
CA ILE A 62 -12.27 -8.14 14.18
C ILE A 62 -13.09 -6.87 13.92
N ALA A 63 -12.67 -5.72 14.44
CA ALA A 63 -13.33 -4.45 14.17
C ALA A 63 -13.32 -4.10 12.68
N CYS A 64 -12.21 -4.35 11.97
CA CYS A 64 -12.10 -4.11 10.53
C CYS A 64 -13.17 -4.84 9.71
N LEU A 65 -13.70 -5.97 10.20
CA LEU A 65 -14.75 -6.72 9.49
C LEU A 65 -16.01 -5.87 9.31
N PHE A 66 -16.32 -4.97 10.25
CA PHE A 66 -17.54 -4.18 10.22
C PHE A 66 -17.36 -2.79 9.58
N VAL A 67 -16.13 -2.46 9.17
CA VAL A 67 -15.79 -1.12 8.68
C VAL A 67 -16.03 -1.01 7.17
N ASP A 68 -15.42 -1.91 6.39
CA ASP A 68 -15.44 -1.82 4.93
C ASP A 68 -15.17 -3.17 4.26
N ASN A 69 -15.73 -3.38 3.08
CA ASN A 69 -15.62 -4.63 2.30
C ASN A 69 -14.17 -4.84 1.81
N SER A 70 -13.42 -3.76 1.61
CA SER A 70 -12.03 -3.75 1.15
C SER A 70 -11.10 -4.58 2.03
N PHE A 71 -11.41 -4.73 3.33
CA PHE A 71 -10.59 -5.50 4.26
C PHE A 71 -10.49 -7.00 3.91
N ALA A 72 -11.34 -7.52 3.03
CA ALA A 72 -11.16 -8.87 2.50
C ALA A 72 -9.76 -9.08 1.88
N ILE A 73 -9.26 -8.07 1.14
CA ILE A 73 -7.93 -8.10 0.52
C ILE A 73 -6.84 -8.10 1.60
N PHE A 74 -7.05 -7.31 2.66
CA PHE A 74 -6.18 -7.26 3.82
C PHE A 74 -6.08 -8.63 4.53
N TYR A 75 -7.21 -9.31 4.72
CA TYR A 75 -7.23 -10.65 5.33
C TYR A 75 -6.51 -11.68 4.48
N ILE A 76 -6.67 -11.68 3.15
CA ILE A 76 -5.89 -12.56 2.26
C ILE A 76 -4.39 -12.30 2.42
N ALA A 77 -3.98 -11.03 2.41
CA ALA A 77 -2.56 -10.70 2.52
C ALA A 77 -1.96 -11.11 3.88
N LEU A 78 -2.72 -10.95 4.96
CA LEU A 78 -2.34 -11.40 6.30
C LEU A 78 -2.36 -12.92 6.44
N PHE A 79 -3.29 -13.60 5.78
CA PHE A 79 -3.34 -15.05 5.73
C PHE A 79 -2.05 -15.61 5.10
N VAL A 80 -1.61 -15.06 3.97
CA VAL A 80 -0.35 -15.48 3.34
C VAL A 80 0.85 -15.14 4.23
N TYR A 81 0.86 -13.97 4.89
CA TYR A 81 1.89 -13.65 5.88
C TYR A 81 1.94 -14.68 7.02
N ALA A 82 0.78 -15.05 7.58
CA ALA A 82 0.67 -16.01 8.67
C ALA A 82 1.11 -17.42 8.25
N LEU A 83 0.76 -17.83 7.03
CA LEU A 83 1.22 -19.08 6.41
C LEU A 83 2.76 -19.12 6.30
N MET A 84 3.34 -18.06 5.74
CA MET A 84 4.79 -17.99 5.50
C MET A 84 5.61 -17.87 6.78
N LYS A 85 5.07 -17.24 7.83
CA LYS A 85 5.71 -17.13 9.15
C LYS A 85 5.26 -18.20 10.15
N ARG A 86 4.45 -19.18 9.72
CA ARG A 86 3.90 -20.28 10.53
C ARG A 86 3.24 -19.82 11.84
N LYS A 87 2.50 -18.71 11.80
CA LYS A 87 1.78 -18.16 12.96
C LYS A 87 0.34 -18.68 12.96
N THR A 88 0.10 -19.77 13.68
CA THR A 88 -1.20 -20.48 13.73
C THR A 88 -2.35 -19.59 14.17
N ASP A 89 -2.14 -18.76 15.20
CA ASP A 89 -3.19 -17.91 15.77
C ASP A 89 -3.72 -16.90 14.74
N LEU A 90 -2.80 -16.21 14.05
CA LEU A 90 -3.13 -15.24 13.02
C LEU A 90 -3.70 -15.92 11.77
N LEU A 91 -3.23 -17.12 11.44
CA LEU A 91 -3.70 -17.88 10.28
C LEU A 91 -5.17 -18.26 10.44
N ILE A 92 -5.54 -18.85 11.57
CA ILE A 92 -6.93 -19.27 11.83
C ILE A 92 -7.84 -18.04 11.88
N LEU A 93 -7.43 -16.98 12.60
CA LEU A 93 -8.23 -15.76 12.70
C LEU A 93 -8.45 -15.09 11.33
N THR A 94 -7.42 -14.96 10.51
CA THR A 94 -7.54 -14.34 9.18
C THR A 94 -8.35 -15.18 8.21
N LEU A 95 -8.28 -16.52 8.32
CA LEU A 95 -9.12 -17.42 7.54
C LEU A 95 -10.60 -17.24 7.90
N ILE A 96 -10.94 -17.23 9.19
CA ILE A 96 -12.32 -17.03 9.65
C ILE A 96 -12.85 -15.65 9.23
N LEU A 97 -12.07 -14.59 9.44
CA LEU A 97 -12.44 -13.22 9.06
C LEU A 97 -12.61 -13.08 7.55
N PHE A 98 -11.73 -13.70 6.76
CA PHE A 98 -11.87 -13.69 5.30
C PHE A 98 -13.15 -14.38 4.87
N SER A 99 -13.43 -15.58 5.38
CA SER A 99 -14.68 -16.30 5.09
C SER A 99 -15.92 -15.52 5.53
N ALA A 100 -15.88 -14.90 6.71
CA ALA A 100 -16.98 -14.05 7.21
C ALA A 100 -17.19 -12.82 6.31
N SER A 101 -16.11 -12.16 5.89
CA SER A 101 -16.16 -11.02 4.98
C SER A 101 -16.79 -11.39 3.63
N MET A 102 -16.40 -12.56 3.08
CA MET A 102 -16.98 -13.07 1.83
C MET A 102 -18.47 -13.42 1.99
N TYR A 103 -18.88 -13.91 3.15
CA TYR A 103 -20.29 -14.24 3.42
C TYR A 103 -21.17 -13.00 3.60
N LEU A 104 -20.69 -11.98 4.32
CA LEU A 104 -21.46 -10.78 4.64
C LEU A 104 -21.56 -9.81 3.46
N TYR A 105 -20.45 -9.58 2.76
CA TYR A 105 -20.39 -8.55 1.72
C TYR A 105 -20.41 -9.12 0.31
N GLY A 106 -19.95 -10.37 0.14
CA GLY A 106 -19.71 -10.94 -1.17
C GLY A 106 -18.59 -10.25 -1.94
N PHE A 107 -18.15 -10.87 -3.03
CA PHE A 107 -17.48 -10.15 -4.11
C PHE A 107 -18.37 -10.24 -5.32
N ASP A 108 -18.74 -9.10 -5.88
CA ASP A 108 -19.47 -9.01 -7.14
C ASP A 108 -18.53 -9.43 -8.27
N THR A 109 -18.37 -10.75 -8.45
CA THR A 109 -17.46 -11.37 -9.43
C THR A 109 -18.19 -11.83 -10.69
N GLY A 110 -19.33 -11.22 -10.99
CA GLY A 110 -20.06 -11.42 -12.23
C GLY A 110 -19.42 -10.67 -13.40
N GLY A 111 -18.96 -11.38 -14.44
CA GLY A 111 -18.44 -10.72 -15.64
C GLY A 111 -17.73 -11.65 -16.62
N LYS A 112 -17.83 -11.34 -17.91
CA LYS A 112 -17.00 -11.96 -18.96
C LYS A 112 -15.59 -11.39 -18.87
N PRO A 113 -14.52 -12.20 -19.01
CA PRO A 113 -13.15 -11.71 -18.97
C PRO A 113 -12.95 -10.64 -20.05
N ARG A 114 -12.69 -9.42 -19.60
CA ARG A 114 -12.26 -8.28 -20.41
C ARG A 114 -10.93 -7.85 -19.80
N GLY A 115 -9.84 -7.89 -20.55
CA GLY A 115 -8.51 -7.66 -19.99
C GLY A 115 -8.32 -6.20 -19.56
N TYR A 116 -8.48 -5.91 -18.26
CA TYR A 116 -8.28 -4.58 -17.66
C TYR A 116 -6.88 -4.41 -17.04
N PHE A 117 -5.95 -5.32 -17.34
CA PHE A 117 -4.63 -5.35 -16.73
C PHE A 117 -3.83 -4.05 -16.95
N ILE A 118 -3.78 -3.57 -18.20
CA ILE A 118 -3.07 -2.32 -18.53
C ILE A 118 -3.75 -1.11 -17.87
N ASP A 119 -5.08 -1.09 -17.83
CA ASP A 119 -5.85 -0.04 -17.17
C ASP A 119 -5.55 0.01 -15.67
N THR A 120 -5.49 -1.15 -15.00
CA THR A 120 -5.16 -1.18 -13.57
C THR A 120 -3.73 -0.73 -13.27
N LEU A 121 -2.75 -1.11 -14.10
CA LEU A 121 -1.38 -0.59 -14.00
C LEU A 121 -1.33 0.92 -14.22
N GLY A 122 -2.07 1.44 -15.20
CA GLY A 122 -2.18 2.87 -15.48
C GLY A 122 -2.73 3.65 -14.28
N VAL A 123 -3.78 3.14 -13.65
CA VAL A 123 -4.36 3.80 -12.47
C VAL A 123 -3.42 3.71 -11.26
N TYR A 124 -2.74 2.58 -11.01
CA TYR A 124 -1.70 2.55 -9.97
C TYR A 124 -0.54 3.53 -10.25
N ALA A 125 -0.16 3.70 -11.51
CA ALA A 125 0.81 4.70 -11.92
C ALA A 125 0.30 6.12 -11.61
N ILE A 126 -0.99 6.42 -11.78
CA ILE A 126 -1.57 7.71 -11.38
C ILE A 126 -1.57 7.88 -9.86
N VAL A 127 -2.00 6.85 -9.11
CA VAL A 127 -2.07 6.85 -7.64
C VAL A 127 -0.69 7.09 -7.02
N PHE A 128 0.36 6.44 -7.51
CA PHE A 128 1.70 6.63 -6.94
C PHE A 128 2.49 7.78 -7.56
N SER A 129 2.08 8.33 -8.71
CA SER A 129 2.94 8.93 -9.74
C SER A 129 3.71 7.87 -10.54
N PRO A 130 3.77 7.95 -11.89
CA PRO A 130 4.27 6.84 -12.71
C PRO A 130 5.71 6.40 -12.39
N LEU A 131 6.59 7.35 -12.10
CA LEU A 131 7.98 7.06 -11.75
C LEU A 131 8.09 6.38 -10.38
N LEU A 132 7.27 6.80 -9.43
CA LEU A 132 7.29 6.26 -8.07
C LEU A 132 6.63 4.87 -8.05
N PHE A 133 5.65 4.61 -8.92
CA PHE A 133 5.10 3.28 -9.15
C PHE A 133 6.16 2.31 -9.72
N LEU A 134 6.94 2.73 -10.73
CA LEU A 134 8.06 1.93 -11.23
C LEU A 134 9.08 1.63 -10.12
N TYR A 135 9.40 2.64 -9.30
CA TYR A 135 10.27 2.45 -8.14
C TYR A 135 9.67 1.51 -7.09
N PHE A 136 8.36 1.56 -6.88
CA PHE A 136 7.63 0.66 -5.99
C PHE A 136 7.76 -0.80 -6.46
N VAL A 137 7.50 -1.08 -7.73
CA VAL A 137 7.67 -2.44 -8.31
C VAL A 137 9.11 -2.92 -8.14
N TYR A 138 10.09 -2.06 -8.43
CA TYR A 138 11.51 -2.35 -8.20
C TYR A 138 11.81 -2.67 -6.72
N ALA A 139 11.29 -1.87 -5.79
CA ALA A 139 11.52 -2.05 -4.36
C ALA A 139 10.89 -3.37 -3.86
N MET A 140 9.67 -3.69 -4.29
CA MET A 140 9.01 -4.95 -3.94
C MET A 140 9.79 -6.16 -4.46
N TYR A 141 10.23 -6.10 -5.71
CA TYR A 141 11.07 -7.14 -6.32
C TYR A 141 12.42 -7.29 -5.62
N ARG A 142 13.09 -6.17 -5.28
CA ARG A 142 14.38 -6.20 -4.57
C ARG A 142 14.25 -6.86 -3.20
N ILE A 143 13.20 -6.54 -2.45
CA ILE A 143 12.94 -7.13 -1.13
C ILE A 143 12.63 -8.63 -1.26
N LEU A 144 11.88 -9.04 -2.29
CA LEU A 144 11.55 -10.46 -2.53
C LEU A 144 12.81 -11.34 -2.56
N ILE A 145 13.87 -10.86 -3.21
CA ILE A 145 15.12 -11.60 -3.47
C ILE A 145 16.18 -11.37 -2.40
N LYS A 146 16.40 -10.12 -1.98
CA LYS A 146 17.61 -9.75 -1.21
C LYS A 146 17.36 -9.46 0.27
N GLU A 147 16.15 -9.09 0.67
CA GLU A 147 15.87 -8.63 2.04
C GLU A 147 14.86 -9.52 2.76
N GLU A 148 14.79 -9.38 4.08
CA GLU A 148 13.76 -10.05 4.86
C GLU A 148 12.38 -9.44 4.61
N LYS A 149 11.42 -10.33 4.36
CA LYS A 149 10.03 -9.98 4.07
C LYS A 149 9.34 -9.56 5.38
N ASN A 150 9.09 -8.26 5.50
CA ASN A 150 8.39 -7.66 6.63
C ASN A 150 6.87 -7.68 6.43
N LEU A 151 6.09 -7.52 7.51
CA LEU A 151 4.62 -7.51 7.46
C LEU A 151 4.05 -6.57 6.38
N LEU A 152 4.56 -5.33 6.30
CA LEU A 152 4.09 -4.36 5.29
C LEU A 152 4.35 -4.85 3.87
N TRP A 153 5.47 -5.54 3.63
CA TRP A 153 5.79 -6.09 2.32
C TRP A 153 4.75 -7.11 1.90
N TYR A 154 4.34 -8.01 2.80
CA TYR A 154 3.30 -8.99 2.50
C TYR A 154 1.97 -8.31 2.18
N ILE A 155 1.56 -7.33 3.01
CA ILE A 155 0.30 -6.59 2.79
C ILE A 155 0.29 -5.93 1.42
N SER A 156 1.31 -5.13 1.10
CA SER A 156 1.36 -4.38 -0.16
C SER A 156 1.58 -5.28 -1.38
N PHE A 157 2.47 -6.27 -1.28
CA PHE A 157 2.80 -7.16 -2.39
C PHE A 157 1.64 -8.06 -2.75
N PHE A 158 0.99 -8.70 -1.77
CA PHE A 158 -0.16 -9.56 -2.05
C PHE A 158 -1.38 -8.75 -2.46
N SER A 159 -1.60 -7.55 -1.92
CA SER A 159 -2.66 -6.66 -2.42
C SER A 159 -2.45 -6.31 -3.90
N LEU A 160 -1.23 -5.96 -4.31
CA LEU A 160 -0.92 -5.71 -5.72
C LEU A 160 -1.12 -6.98 -6.56
N VAL A 161 -0.56 -8.12 -6.15
CA VAL A 161 -0.66 -9.37 -6.93
C VAL A 161 -2.11 -9.81 -7.09
N VAL A 162 -2.91 -9.78 -6.02
CA VAL A 162 -4.34 -10.11 -6.07
C VAL A 162 -5.08 -9.13 -6.98
N SER A 163 -4.78 -7.83 -6.89
CA SER A 163 -5.40 -6.86 -7.81
C SER A 163 -5.04 -7.13 -9.28
N LEU A 164 -3.77 -7.46 -9.58
CA LEU A 164 -3.37 -7.77 -10.95
C LEU A 164 -4.01 -9.07 -11.46
N LEU A 165 -4.10 -10.11 -10.62
CA LEU A 165 -4.76 -11.36 -10.98
C LEU A 165 -6.26 -11.17 -11.24
N LEU A 166 -6.95 -10.43 -10.38
CA LEU A 166 -8.38 -10.17 -10.56
C LEU A 166 -8.64 -9.25 -11.76
N SER A 167 -7.73 -8.33 -12.08
CA SER A 167 -7.84 -7.43 -13.24
C SER A 167 -7.88 -8.15 -14.60
N LEU A 168 -7.35 -9.38 -14.66
CA LEU A 168 -7.42 -10.21 -15.88
C LEU A 168 -8.85 -10.66 -16.18
N ARG A 169 -9.70 -10.77 -15.15
CA ARG A 169 -11.08 -11.22 -15.27
C ARG A 169 -12.08 -10.06 -15.28
N GLN A 170 -11.86 -9.02 -14.47
CA GLN A 170 -12.86 -7.99 -14.24
C GLN A 170 -12.24 -6.62 -13.96
N LYS A 171 -13.02 -5.56 -14.17
CA LYS A 171 -12.62 -4.20 -13.79
C LYS A 171 -12.65 -4.10 -12.26
N LEU A 172 -11.58 -3.58 -11.68
CA LEU A 172 -11.47 -3.40 -10.23
C LEU A 172 -11.76 -1.96 -9.83
N LEU A 173 -12.45 -1.81 -8.70
CA LEU A 173 -12.46 -0.58 -7.94
C LEU A 173 -11.14 -0.49 -7.19
N LEU A 174 -10.21 0.31 -7.72
CA LEU A 174 -8.88 0.43 -7.13
C LEU A 174 -8.87 1.12 -5.77
N GLU A 175 -9.96 1.77 -5.42
CA GLU A 175 -10.25 2.35 -4.11
C GLU A 175 -10.14 1.28 -3.00
N ASP A 176 -10.48 0.03 -3.31
CA ASP A 176 -10.45 -1.07 -2.36
C ASP A 176 -9.03 -1.62 -2.16
N PHE A 177 -8.16 -1.50 -3.17
CA PHE A 177 -6.82 -2.11 -3.17
C PHE A 177 -5.71 -1.10 -2.86
N ALA A 178 -5.83 0.14 -3.35
CA ALA A 178 -4.83 1.20 -3.22
C ALA A 178 -4.44 1.50 -1.76
N PRO A 179 -5.37 1.57 -0.78
CA PRO A 179 -5.03 1.74 0.64
C PRO A 179 -3.92 0.82 1.12
N PHE A 180 -3.98 -0.46 0.76
CA PHE A 180 -3.04 -1.47 1.22
C PHE A 180 -1.72 -1.44 0.47
N VAL A 181 -1.73 -1.11 -0.82
CA VAL A 181 -0.50 -0.94 -1.62
C VAL A 181 0.29 0.26 -1.11
N VAL A 182 -0.38 1.36 -0.78
CA VAL A 182 0.23 2.61 -0.31
C VAL A 182 0.90 2.47 1.06
N LEU A 183 0.55 1.45 1.86
CA LEU A 183 1.24 1.15 3.12
C LEU A 183 2.74 0.85 2.95
N SER A 184 3.20 0.49 1.75
CA SER A 184 4.63 0.19 1.52
C SER A 184 5.53 1.42 1.46
N VAL A 185 5.02 2.65 1.45
CA VAL A 185 5.85 3.86 1.29
C VAL A 185 7.00 3.93 2.30
N PRO A 186 6.80 3.69 3.62
CA PRO A 186 7.92 3.69 4.56
C PRO A 186 8.96 2.60 4.26
N LEU A 187 8.50 1.48 3.72
CA LEU A 187 9.38 0.39 3.31
C LEU A 187 10.20 0.76 2.06
N MET A 188 9.59 1.41 1.06
CA MET A 188 10.29 1.93 -0.12
C MET A 188 11.37 2.93 0.27
N VAL A 189 11.08 3.85 1.18
CA VAL A 189 12.03 4.85 1.67
C VAL A 189 13.20 4.19 2.40
N LYS A 190 12.94 3.13 3.19
CA LYS A 190 14.00 2.33 3.82
C LYS A 190 14.92 1.69 2.78
N VAL A 191 14.36 1.06 1.75
CA VAL A 191 15.12 0.46 0.63
C VAL A 191 15.94 1.51 -0.11
N PHE A 192 15.38 2.70 -0.33
CA PHE A 192 16.07 3.82 -0.97
C PHE A 192 17.31 4.23 -0.15
N PHE A 193 17.14 4.53 1.14
CA PHE A 193 18.24 4.97 1.98
C PHE A 193 19.30 3.89 2.19
N ASN A 194 18.92 2.62 2.32
CA ASN A 194 19.89 1.52 2.39
C ASN A 194 20.70 1.43 1.10
N SER A 195 20.06 1.52 -0.06
CA SER A 195 20.75 1.50 -1.36
C SER A 195 21.63 2.73 -1.59
N TYR A 196 21.21 3.89 -1.07
CA TYR A 196 21.96 5.15 -1.16
C TYR A 196 23.24 5.13 -0.30
N ARG A 197 23.17 4.56 0.91
CA ARG A 197 24.29 4.54 1.87
C ARG A 197 25.45 3.62 1.46
N VAL A 198 25.15 2.52 0.78
CA VAL A 198 26.16 1.51 0.39
C VAL A 198 26.94 1.95 -0.87
N ARG A 199 26.47 2.97 -1.61
CA ARG A 199 27.09 3.40 -2.88
C ARG A 199 28.13 4.51 -2.71
N LEU A 200 29.20 4.39 -3.50
CA LEU A 200 30.26 5.40 -3.67
C LEU A 200 29.69 6.73 -4.20
N PRO A 201 30.23 7.89 -3.79
CA PRO A 201 29.68 9.22 -4.11
C PRO A 201 29.55 9.50 -5.61
N ALA A 202 30.40 8.92 -6.46
CA ALA A 202 30.32 9.03 -7.91
C ALA A 202 29.01 8.43 -8.50
N PHE A 203 28.54 7.30 -7.95
CA PHE A 203 27.32 6.62 -8.40
C PHE A 203 26.04 7.10 -7.68
N ARG A 204 26.15 8.10 -6.79
CA ARG A 204 24.98 8.69 -6.12
C ARG A 204 24.21 9.64 -7.03
N LYS A 205 24.85 10.24 -8.04
CA LYS A 205 24.26 11.27 -8.91
C LYS A 205 22.97 10.79 -9.60
N LEU A 206 22.96 9.58 -10.16
CA LEU A 206 21.77 9.00 -10.78
C LEU A 206 20.62 8.79 -9.78
N HIS A 207 20.91 8.31 -8.57
CA HIS A 207 19.87 8.07 -7.57
C HIS A 207 19.30 9.38 -6.99
N THR A 208 20.14 10.39 -6.81
CA THR A 208 19.73 11.74 -6.44
C THR A 208 18.89 12.37 -7.56
N PHE A 209 19.27 12.17 -8.83
CA PHE A 209 18.50 12.63 -9.98
C PHE A 209 17.12 11.97 -10.05
N PHE A 210 17.03 10.64 -9.91
CA PHE A 210 15.75 9.93 -9.86
C PHE A 210 14.88 10.35 -8.66
N LEU A 211 15.48 10.61 -7.50
CA LEU A 211 14.73 11.13 -6.35
C LEU A 211 14.19 12.53 -6.64
N TYR A 212 15.02 13.43 -7.20
CA TYR A 212 14.58 14.76 -7.58
C TYR A 212 13.46 14.70 -8.63
N LEU A 213 13.61 13.85 -9.65
CA LEU A 213 12.61 13.67 -10.71
C LEU A 213 11.30 13.11 -10.15
N SER A 214 11.37 12.15 -9.22
CA SER A 214 10.18 11.60 -8.56
C SER A 214 9.52 12.61 -7.61
N ALA A 215 10.30 13.41 -6.89
CA ALA A 215 9.78 14.50 -6.06
C ALA A 215 9.11 15.61 -6.91
N HIS A 216 9.70 15.93 -8.06
CA HIS A 216 9.12 16.89 -9.00
C HIS A 216 7.80 16.37 -9.60
N ASN A 217 7.76 15.10 -10.00
CA ASN A 217 6.55 14.48 -10.56
C ASN A 217 5.43 14.38 -9.51
N THR A 218 5.75 14.02 -8.27
CA THR A 218 4.76 14.03 -7.17
C THR A 218 4.23 15.44 -6.90
N PHE A 219 5.09 16.45 -6.88
CA PHE A 219 4.65 17.85 -6.74
C PHE A 219 3.71 18.28 -7.87
N LEU A 220 4.05 17.99 -9.14
CA LEU A 220 3.21 18.28 -10.30
C LEU A 220 1.84 17.58 -10.20
N SER A 221 1.83 16.30 -9.79
CA SER A 221 0.59 15.53 -9.65
C SER A 221 -0.35 16.10 -8.59
N ILE A 222 0.18 16.67 -7.50
CA ILE A 222 -0.63 17.35 -6.47
C ILE A 222 -1.22 18.65 -7.03
N GLN A 223 -0.44 19.43 -7.80
CA GLN A 223 -0.95 20.64 -8.44
C GLN A 223 -2.11 20.35 -9.39
N CYS A 224 -1.99 19.29 -10.21
CA CYS A 224 -3.09 18.83 -11.07
C CYS A 224 -4.33 18.41 -10.26
N LEU A 225 -4.14 17.71 -9.14
CA LEU A 225 -5.24 17.27 -8.28
C LEU A 225 -5.98 18.47 -7.66
N VAL A 226 -5.25 19.46 -7.14
CA VAL A 226 -5.81 20.70 -6.60
C VAL A 226 -6.57 21.49 -7.68
N PHE A 227 -6.02 21.58 -8.90
CA PHE A 227 -6.70 22.23 -10.02
C PHE A 227 -8.01 21.52 -10.41
N SER A 228 -8.01 20.18 -10.44
CA SER A 228 -9.20 19.37 -10.74
C SER A 228 -10.31 19.59 -9.70
N ILE A 229 -9.97 19.70 -8.41
CA ILE A 229 -10.94 19.95 -7.34
C ILE A 229 -11.53 21.35 -7.47
N ASN A 230 -10.68 22.36 -7.68
CA ASN A 230 -11.13 23.74 -7.84
C ASN A 230 -12.07 23.90 -9.04
N HIS A 231 -11.82 23.18 -10.13
CA HIS A 231 -12.72 23.19 -11.29
C HIS A 231 -14.05 22.46 -11.01
N CYS A 232 -14.02 21.36 -10.25
CA CYS A 232 -15.24 20.61 -9.88
C CYS A 232 -16.12 21.35 -8.86
N MET A 233 -15.55 22.25 -8.06
CA MET A 233 -16.27 23.06 -7.07
C MET A 233 -16.90 24.34 -7.66
N LEU A 234 -16.52 24.71 -8.89
CA LEU A 234 -17.03 25.88 -9.63
C LEU A 234 -18.17 25.55 -10.60
N LEU A 235 -18.55 24.27 -10.73
CA LEU A 235 -19.71 23.76 -11.48
C LEU A 235 -20.79 23.31 -10.52
#